data_AF-A0AAP7TB28-F1
#
_entry.id   AF-A0AAP7TB28-F1
#
_cell.length_a   1.000
_cell.length_b   1.000
_cell.length_c   1.000
_cell.angle_alpha   90.00
_cell.angle_beta   90.00
_cell.angle_gamma   90.00
#
_symmetry.space_group_name_H-M   'P 1'
#
loop_
_entity.id
_entity.type
_entity.pdbx_description
1 polymer ?
#
loop_
_entity_poly.entity_id
_entity_poly.type
_entity_poly.pdbx_seq_one_letter_code
_entity_poly.pdbx_strand_id
1 'polypeptide(L)'
;MKRKLTICLLLALMCFITTAKAEGEGGLKELNDLSDTVFQMTRHSQYDEALQVLGYFKKKMTHVNSLTGAEVRQVTLGYNDLVRVLKQADASNTEKIRAAAQFRLVMDAMEDHSDPLWGSLERPIMATFSALKEDVSGNGSENFNEKWNEFISLYDLIYPSLTMDVSAGQLDTVAKHIEVIEQEGFQQMTKGTKLERLTLLQKDLKKVFDKVERDDADPSLLWVILTTGGIIITALTYVGYRKYRAEKKKEKKREYPKSK
;
A
#
# COMPACT_ATOMS: atom_id res chain seq x y z
N MET A 1 50.32 -14.76 12.10
CA MET A 1 50.12 -13.37 11.62
C MET A 1 48.96 -13.24 10.62
N LYS A 2 48.82 -14.14 9.63
CA LYS A 2 47.76 -14.06 8.59
C LYS A 2 46.31 -14.07 9.12
N ARG A 3 46.01 -14.82 10.20
CA ARG A 3 44.65 -14.91 10.80
C ARG A 3 44.20 -13.66 11.57
N LYS A 4 45.15 -12.87 12.11
CA LYS A 4 44.83 -11.61 12.79
C LYS A 4 44.63 -10.48 11.76
N LEU A 5 45.34 -10.54 10.64
CA LEU A 5 45.20 -9.60 9.52
C LEU A 5 43.84 -9.75 8.82
N THR A 6 43.35 -10.98 8.62
CA THR A 6 42.03 -11.22 8.02
C THR A 6 40.87 -10.78 8.93
N ILE A 7 41.01 -10.91 10.25
CA ILE A 7 39.99 -10.44 11.20
C ILE A 7 39.96 -8.91 11.24
N CYS A 8 41.12 -8.24 11.25
CA CYS A 8 41.16 -6.77 11.16
C CYS A 8 40.63 -6.24 9.82
N LEU A 9 40.87 -6.96 8.71
CA LEU A 9 40.32 -6.59 7.40
C LEU A 9 38.79 -6.74 7.35
N LEU A 10 38.23 -7.81 7.94
CA LEU A 10 36.79 -8.03 8.05
C LEU A 10 36.11 -7.01 8.99
N LEU A 11 36.77 -6.65 10.10
CA LEU A 11 36.27 -5.61 11.01
C LEU A 11 36.29 -4.22 10.34
N ALA A 12 37.35 -3.91 9.59
CA ALA A 12 37.43 -2.67 8.83
C ALA A 12 36.36 -2.61 7.73
N LEU A 13 36.08 -3.74 7.06
CA LEU A 13 35.03 -3.81 6.03
C LEU A 13 33.62 -3.61 6.60
N MET A 14 33.35 -4.04 7.84
CA MET A 14 32.08 -3.76 8.53
C MET A 14 31.92 -2.29 8.94
N CYS A 15 33.02 -1.59 9.27
CA CYS A 15 32.98 -0.17 9.62
C CYS A 15 32.81 0.77 8.42
N PHE A 16 33.06 0.31 7.18
CA PHE A 16 32.85 1.11 5.97
C PHE A 16 31.40 1.13 5.46
N ILE A 17 30.48 0.36 6.07
CA ILE A 17 29.06 0.32 5.65
C ILE A 17 28.24 1.45 6.30
N THR A 18 28.79 2.17 7.27
CA THR A 18 28.05 3.20 8.01
C THR A 18 28.65 4.59 7.83
N THR A 19 28.58 5.15 6.63
CA THR A 19 28.60 6.61 6.47
C THR A 19 27.79 7.05 5.22
N ALA A 20 26.89 8.01 5.45
CA ALA A 20 26.18 8.87 4.49
C ALA A 20 24.89 8.35 3.83
N LYS A 21 23.81 8.23 4.63
CA LYS A 21 22.42 8.51 4.22
C LYS A 21 21.60 8.74 5.49
N ALA A 22 21.48 9.99 5.96
CA ALA A 22 20.70 10.29 7.18
C ALA A 22 19.95 11.64 7.09
N GLU A 23 20.43 12.59 6.29
CA GLU A 23 19.75 13.88 6.11
C GLU A 23 18.53 13.82 5.18
N GLY A 24 18.46 12.84 4.27
CA GLY A 24 17.36 12.71 3.30
C GLY A 24 16.10 12.02 3.83
N GLU A 25 16.25 10.98 4.67
CA GLU A 25 15.10 10.22 5.22
C GLU A 25 14.40 10.97 6.36
N GLY A 26 15.14 11.70 7.21
CA GLY A 26 14.55 12.41 8.34
C GLY A 26 13.66 13.59 7.93
N GLY A 27 13.95 14.25 6.79
CA GLY A 27 13.20 15.40 6.32
C GLY A 27 11.79 15.05 5.83
N LEU A 28 11.65 13.95 5.07
CA LEU A 28 10.35 13.46 4.60
C LEU A 28 9.47 13.00 5.76
N LYS A 29 10.07 12.25 6.71
CA LYS A 29 9.39 11.84 7.94
C LYS A 29 8.89 13.03 8.76
N GLU A 30 9.72 14.07 8.96
CA GLU A 30 9.28 15.28 9.68
C GLU A 30 8.08 15.94 8.97
N LEU A 31 8.06 15.97 7.64
CA LEU A 31 6.91 16.49 6.89
C LEU A 31 5.66 15.62 7.07
N ASN A 32 5.80 14.29 7.07
CA ASN A 32 4.67 13.40 7.31
C ASN A 32 4.09 13.56 8.73
N ASP A 33 4.95 13.62 9.76
CA ASP A 33 4.56 13.87 11.15
C ASP A 33 3.82 15.21 11.33
N LEU A 34 4.27 16.26 10.63
CA LEU A 34 3.58 17.55 10.60
C LEU A 34 2.21 17.45 9.94
N SER A 35 2.07 16.64 8.89
CA SER A 35 0.80 16.40 8.22
C SER A 35 -0.19 15.63 9.12
N ASP A 36 0.28 14.65 9.88
CA ASP A 36 -0.52 13.95 10.91
C ASP A 36 -0.98 14.94 11.98
N THR A 37 -0.09 15.79 12.47
CA THR A 37 -0.42 16.81 13.47
C THR A 37 -1.52 17.75 12.96
N VAL A 38 -1.41 18.24 11.72
CA VAL A 38 -2.43 19.08 11.09
C VAL A 38 -3.77 18.35 10.98
N PHE A 39 -3.75 17.07 10.62
CA PHE A 39 -4.95 16.24 10.57
C PHE A 39 -5.61 16.10 11.94
N GLN A 40 -4.86 15.77 13.00
CA GLN A 40 -5.41 15.65 14.35
C GLN A 40 -5.98 16.97 14.86
N MET A 41 -5.26 18.08 14.67
CA MET A 41 -5.75 19.42 15.04
C MET A 41 -7.06 19.76 14.31
N THR A 42 -7.14 19.45 13.02
CA THR A 42 -8.36 19.66 12.22
C THR A 42 -9.53 18.83 12.75
N ARG A 43 -9.29 17.56 13.14
CA ARG A 43 -10.31 16.71 13.78
C ARG A 43 -10.81 17.27 15.12
N HIS A 44 -9.96 17.98 15.84
CA HIS A 44 -10.30 18.66 17.09
C HIS A 44 -10.78 20.11 16.88
N SER A 45 -11.06 20.51 15.63
CA SER A 45 -11.49 21.86 15.26
C SER A 45 -10.52 22.98 15.65
N GLN A 46 -9.24 22.65 15.84
CA GLN A 46 -8.14 23.57 16.14
C GLN A 46 -7.53 24.10 14.84
N TYR A 47 -8.32 24.86 14.07
CA TYR A 47 -7.94 25.27 12.71
C TYR A 47 -6.82 26.31 12.67
N ASP A 48 -6.78 27.22 13.64
CA ASP A 48 -5.74 28.25 13.71
C ASP A 48 -4.38 27.64 14.05
N GLU A 49 -4.35 26.66 14.96
CA GLU A 49 -3.16 25.87 15.28
C GLU A 49 -2.71 25.03 14.08
N ALA A 50 -3.66 24.37 13.40
CA ALA A 50 -3.37 23.63 12.17
C ALA A 50 -2.72 24.52 11.10
N LEU A 51 -3.19 25.76 10.93
CA LEU A 51 -2.60 26.74 10.01
C LEU A 51 -1.17 27.17 10.43
N GLN A 52 -0.89 27.26 11.73
CA GLN A 52 0.47 27.54 12.22
C GLN A 52 1.42 26.38 11.90
N VAL A 53 0.98 25.14 12.12
CA VAL A 53 1.77 23.94 11.79
C VAL A 53 2.01 23.85 10.28
N LEU A 54 1.02 24.16 9.44
CA LEU A 54 1.21 24.27 7.99
C LEU A 54 2.23 25.35 7.60
N GLY A 55 2.28 26.47 8.31
CA GLY A 55 3.33 27.48 8.14
C GLY A 55 4.73 26.92 8.37
N TYR A 56 4.89 26.09 9.40
CA TYR A 56 6.15 25.41 9.70
C TYR A 56 6.47 24.31 8.66
N PHE A 57 5.47 23.51 8.26
CA PHE A 57 5.58 22.54 7.17
C PHE A 57 6.16 23.17 5.90
N LYS A 58 5.59 24.29 5.46
CA LYS A 58 6.05 24.99 4.25
C LYS A 58 7.53 25.38 4.34
N LYS A 59 7.97 25.86 5.51
CA LYS A 59 9.38 26.23 5.74
C LYS A 59 10.29 25.00 5.72
N LYS A 60 9.84 23.86 6.25
CA LYS A 60 10.62 22.62 6.23
C LYS A 60 10.71 22.01 4.85
N MET A 61 9.63 22.06 4.07
CA MET A 61 9.58 21.53 2.72
C MET A 61 10.67 22.12 1.81
N THR A 62 11.04 23.40 1.98
CA THR A 62 12.12 24.02 1.17
C THR A 62 13.51 23.45 1.44
N HIS A 63 13.69 22.65 2.50
CA HIS A 63 14.95 22.03 2.87
C HIS A 63 15.02 20.54 2.49
N VAL A 64 13.93 19.98 1.96
CA VAL A 64 13.88 18.58 1.51
C VAL A 64 14.26 18.52 0.03
N ASN A 65 15.45 18.01 -0.26
CA ASN A 65 16.02 17.94 -1.62
C ASN A 65 15.76 16.60 -2.34
N SER A 66 15.12 15.64 -1.67
CA SER A 66 14.84 14.30 -2.22
C SER A 66 13.61 14.24 -3.12
N LEU A 67 12.81 15.30 -3.18
CA LEU A 67 11.53 15.29 -3.88
C LEU A 67 11.66 15.47 -5.40
N THR A 68 10.88 14.69 -6.15
CA THR A 68 10.71 14.90 -7.59
C THR A 68 9.86 16.13 -7.89
N GLY A 69 9.96 16.67 -9.11
CA GLY A 69 9.13 17.82 -9.52
C GLY A 69 7.62 17.52 -9.47
N ALA A 70 7.24 16.26 -9.71
CA ALA A 70 5.85 15.81 -9.60
C ALA A 70 5.38 15.79 -8.13
N GLU A 71 6.21 15.26 -7.22
CA GLU A 71 5.95 15.28 -5.77
C GLU A 71 5.81 16.69 -5.23
N VAL A 72 6.75 17.59 -5.55
CA VAL A 72 6.68 18.99 -5.14
C VAL A 72 5.38 19.63 -5.62
N ARG A 73 4.95 19.35 -6.86
CA ARG A 73 3.70 19.86 -7.41
C ARG A 73 2.49 19.33 -6.62
N GLN A 74 2.41 18.03 -6.37
CA GLN A 74 1.27 17.42 -5.68
C GLN A 74 1.15 17.92 -4.23
N VAL A 75 2.25 17.96 -3.48
CA VAL A 75 2.27 18.53 -2.13
C VAL A 75 1.86 19.99 -2.14
N THR A 76 2.33 20.78 -3.11
CA THR A 76 1.96 22.20 -3.22
C THR A 76 0.46 22.37 -3.48
N LEU A 77 -0.13 21.52 -4.33
CA LEU A 77 -1.57 21.53 -4.60
C LEU A 77 -2.37 21.19 -3.33
N GLY A 78 -2.03 20.09 -2.65
CA GLY A 78 -2.69 19.67 -1.41
C GLY A 78 -2.53 20.68 -0.27
N TYR A 79 -1.34 21.25 -0.12
CA TYR A 79 -1.06 22.32 0.85
C TYR A 79 -1.96 23.55 0.61
N ASN A 80 -2.02 24.02 -0.65
CA ASN A 80 -2.79 25.23 -0.98
C ASN A 80 -4.29 24.99 -0.82
N ASP A 81 -4.79 23.81 -1.20
CA ASP A 81 -6.18 23.41 -0.98
C ASP A 81 -6.52 23.38 0.52
N LEU A 82 -5.71 22.69 1.32
CA LEU A 82 -5.94 22.58 2.76
C LEU A 82 -5.92 23.96 3.45
N VAL A 83 -4.94 24.80 3.14
CA VAL A 83 -4.88 26.17 3.69
C VAL A 83 -6.11 26.98 3.30
N ARG A 84 -6.60 26.85 2.07
CA ARG A 84 -7.81 27.53 1.60
C ARG A 84 -9.03 27.05 2.39
N VAL A 85 -9.24 25.74 2.48
CA VAL A 85 -10.42 25.15 3.13
C VAL A 85 -10.43 25.44 4.63
N LEU A 86 -9.28 25.39 5.32
CA LEU A 86 -9.20 25.74 6.75
C LEU A 86 -9.55 27.20 7.03
N LYS A 87 -9.15 28.12 6.15
CA LYS A 87 -9.44 29.56 6.26
C LYS A 87 -10.87 29.94 5.88
N GLN A 88 -11.55 29.07 5.15
CA GLN A 88 -12.89 29.33 4.68
C GLN A 88 -13.88 29.22 5.86
N ALA A 89 -14.64 30.29 6.09
CA ALA A 89 -15.56 30.40 7.22
C ALA A 89 -16.82 29.55 7.03
N ASP A 90 -17.26 29.41 5.79
CA ASP A 90 -18.44 28.66 5.36
C ASP A 90 -18.16 27.17 5.08
N ALA A 91 -16.89 26.76 5.04
CA ALA A 91 -16.53 25.34 4.90
C ALA A 91 -16.92 24.57 6.17
N SER A 92 -17.65 23.47 5.97
CA SER A 92 -18.07 22.57 7.05
C SER A 92 -16.88 21.88 7.71
N ASN A 93 -17.06 21.41 8.94
CA ASN A 93 -16.04 20.64 9.64
C ASN A 93 -15.64 19.37 8.86
N THR A 94 -16.62 18.72 8.21
CA THR A 94 -16.37 17.51 7.40
C THR A 94 -15.49 17.81 6.19
N GLU A 95 -15.72 18.92 5.49
CA GLU A 95 -14.88 19.34 4.35
C GLU A 95 -13.44 19.65 4.81
N LYS A 96 -13.29 20.34 5.95
CA LYS A 96 -11.98 20.62 6.55
C LYS A 96 -11.23 19.33 6.90
N ILE A 97 -11.90 18.40 7.58
CA ILE A 97 -11.31 17.10 7.93
C ILE A 97 -10.94 16.31 6.67
N ARG A 98 -11.79 16.35 5.64
CA ARG A 98 -11.52 15.66 4.36
C ARG A 98 -10.29 16.21 3.67
N ALA A 99 -10.15 17.53 3.56
CA ALA A 99 -8.96 18.15 2.97
C ALA A 99 -7.69 17.78 3.77
N ALA A 100 -7.78 17.76 5.10
CA ALA A 100 -6.65 17.38 5.94
C ALA A 100 -6.29 15.90 5.81
N ALA A 101 -7.28 15.02 5.69
CA ALA A 101 -7.08 13.60 5.45
C ALA A 101 -6.39 13.37 4.10
N GLN A 102 -6.87 14.02 3.04
CA GLN A 102 -6.29 13.93 1.70
C GLN A 102 -4.82 14.39 1.70
N PHE A 103 -4.52 15.51 2.36
CA PHE A 103 -3.14 15.99 2.49
C PHE A 103 -2.24 15.00 3.25
N ARG A 104 -2.74 14.42 4.35
CA ARG A 104 -2.03 13.39 5.10
C ARG A 104 -1.74 12.16 4.23
N LEU A 105 -2.73 11.67 3.49
CA LEU A 105 -2.55 10.52 2.61
C LEU A 105 -1.51 10.78 1.51
N VAL A 106 -1.39 12.02 1.02
CA VAL A 106 -0.35 12.37 0.03
C VAL A 106 1.02 12.34 0.67
N MET A 107 1.16 12.91 1.87
CA MET A 107 2.44 12.93 2.58
C MET A 107 2.91 11.54 2.99
N ASP A 108 1.98 10.70 3.40
CA ASP A 108 2.24 9.32 3.76
C ASP A 108 2.71 8.49 2.56
N ALA A 109 2.01 8.57 1.42
CA ALA A 109 2.40 7.92 0.18
C ALA A 109 3.78 8.38 -0.35
N MET A 110 4.29 9.53 0.11
CA MET A 110 5.63 10.01 -0.23
C MET A 110 6.71 9.54 0.72
N GLU A 111 6.37 9.22 1.97
CA GLU A 111 7.32 8.68 2.94
C GLU A 111 7.50 7.16 2.72
N ASP A 112 6.39 6.44 2.58
CA ASP A 112 6.37 4.98 2.42
C ASP A 112 5.55 4.57 1.19
N HIS A 113 6.26 4.24 0.10
CA HIS A 113 5.65 3.75 -1.13
C HIS A 113 5.22 2.27 -1.07
N SER A 114 5.74 1.51 -0.10
CA SER A 114 5.48 0.06 0.00
C SER A 114 4.17 -0.24 0.72
N ASP A 115 3.86 0.47 1.81
CA ASP A 115 2.61 0.30 2.56
C ASP A 115 1.92 1.65 2.84
N PRO A 116 1.40 2.32 1.80
CA PRO A 116 0.78 3.61 1.99
C PRO A 116 -0.60 3.46 2.67
N LEU A 117 -0.94 4.40 3.56
CA LEU A 117 -2.17 4.43 4.33
C LEU A 117 -3.45 4.38 3.47
N TRP A 118 -3.41 4.87 2.24
CA TRP A 118 -4.55 4.79 1.33
C TRP A 118 -4.90 3.34 0.96
N GLY A 119 -3.95 2.40 1.05
CA GLY A 119 -4.19 0.96 0.87
C GLY A 119 -5.21 0.41 1.85
N SER A 120 -5.24 0.94 3.08
CA SER A 120 -6.25 0.55 4.09
C SER A 120 -7.69 0.86 3.67
N LEU A 121 -7.89 1.76 2.69
CA LEU A 121 -9.18 2.12 2.14
C LEU A 121 -9.68 1.15 1.05
N GLU A 122 -8.91 0.12 0.68
CA GLU A 122 -9.38 -0.93 -0.25
C GLU A 122 -10.70 -1.55 0.25
N ARG A 123 -10.72 -1.98 1.52
CA ARG A 123 -11.88 -2.68 2.09
C ARG A 123 -13.16 -1.84 2.05
N PRO A 124 -13.19 -0.60 2.59
CA PRO A 124 -14.40 0.22 2.52
C PRO A 124 -14.80 0.52 1.06
N ILE A 125 -13.86 0.82 0.18
CA ILE A 125 -14.16 1.08 -1.23
C ILE A 125 -14.77 -0.13 -1.93
N MET A 126 -14.19 -1.33 -1.73
CA MET A 126 -14.70 -2.57 -2.30
C MET A 126 -16.04 -2.99 -1.70
N ALA A 127 -16.29 -2.66 -0.43
CA ALA A 127 -17.57 -2.90 0.23
C ALA A 127 -18.68 -2.03 -0.39
N THR A 128 -18.45 -0.72 -0.53
CA THR A 128 -19.39 0.20 -1.21
C THR A 128 -19.65 -0.26 -2.65
N PHE A 129 -18.62 -0.71 -3.35
CA PHE A 129 -18.75 -1.23 -4.72
C PHE A 129 -19.58 -2.53 -4.80
N SER A 130 -19.39 -3.44 -3.84
CA SER A 130 -20.17 -4.68 -3.76
C SER A 130 -21.64 -4.38 -3.47
N ALA A 131 -21.91 -3.45 -2.55
CA ALA A 131 -23.27 -2.98 -2.24
C ALA A 131 -23.96 -2.32 -3.45
N LEU A 132 -23.19 -1.66 -4.32
CA LEU A 132 -23.71 -1.05 -5.54
C LEU A 132 -24.07 -2.10 -6.61
N LYS A 133 -23.30 -3.19 -6.71
CA LYS A 133 -23.64 -4.33 -7.57
C LYS A 133 -24.87 -5.09 -7.07
N GLU A 134 -25.04 -5.20 -5.76
CA GLU A 134 -26.24 -5.80 -5.13
C GLU A 134 -27.50 -4.99 -5.46
N ASP A 135 -27.45 -3.66 -5.40
CA ASP A 135 -28.59 -2.80 -5.74
C ASP A 135 -29.00 -2.94 -7.21
N VAL A 136 -28.03 -2.97 -8.13
CA VAL A 136 -28.29 -3.25 -9.55
C VAL A 136 -28.83 -4.68 -9.75
N SER A 137 -28.41 -5.63 -8.92
CA SER A 137 -28.85 -7.03 -8.94
C SER A 137 -30.22 -7.24 -8.30
N GLY A 138 -30.70 -6.32 -7.47
CA GLY A 138 -32.02 -6.31 -6.87
C GLY A 138 -33.12 -5.81 -7.81
N ASN A 139 -34.24 -5.40 -7.20
CA ASN A 139 -35.45 -4.90 -7.88
C ASN A 139 -35.60 -3.36 -7.83
N GLY A 140 -34.59 -2.60 -7.42
CA GLY A 140 -34.78 -1.16 -7.20
C GLY A 140 -33.49 -0.36 -7.28
N SER A 141 -33.46 0.56 -8.24
CA SER A 141 -32.43 1.56 -8.51
C SER A 141 -32.43 2.74 -7.53
N GLU A 142 -33.13 2.65 -6.39
CA GLU A 142 -33.40 3.81 -5.52
C GLU A 142 -32.13 4.35 -4.86
N ASN A 143 -31.15 3.48 -4.57
CA ASN A 143 -29.95 3.87 -3.83
C ASN A 143 -28.67 3.85 -4.69
N PHE A 144 -28.78 3.60 -6.01
CA PHE A 144 -27.61 3.52 -6.89
C PHE A 144 -26.79 4.82 -6.84
N ASN A 145 -27.45 5.97 -7.01
CA ASN A 145 -26.78 7.27 -7.04
C ASN A 145 -26.13 7.60 -5.69
N GLU A 146 -26.77 7.24 -4.59
CA GLU A 146 -26.22 7.44 -3.25
C GLU A 146 -24.94 6.63 -3.05
N LYS A 147 -24.97 5.32 -3.33
CA LYS A 147 -23.80 4.45 -3.23
C LYS A 147 -22.71 4.82 -4.23
N TRP A 148 -23.09 5.29 -5.42
CA TRP A 148 -22.13 5.78 -6.40
C TRP A 148 -21.41 7.02 -5.89
N ASN A 149 -22.15 7.98 -5.32
CA ASN A 149 -21.57 9.18 -4.72
C ASN A 149 -20.68 8.85 -3.51
N GLU A 150 -21.05 7.85 -2.71
CA GLU A 150 -20.20 7.36 -1.62
C GLU A 150 -18.89 6.77 -2.17
N PHE A 151 -18.96 5.95 -3.22
CA PHE A 151 -17.80 5.40 -3.89
C PHE A 151 -16.89 6.49 -4.46
N ILE A 152 -17.44 7.45 -5.21
CA ILE A 152 -16.70 8.57 -5.77
C ILE A 152 -16.06 9.40 -4.66
N SER A 153 -16.80 9.64 -3.57
CA SER A 153 -16.27 10.37 -2.42
C SER A 153 -15.05 9.68 -1.80
N LEU A 154 -15.07 8.35 -1.65
CA LEU A 154 -13.92 7.58 -1.17
C LEU A 154 -12.77 7.54 -2.18
N TYR A 155 -13.08 7.43 -3.47
CA TYR A 155 -12.08 7.44 -4.53
C TYR A 155 -11.35 8.79 -4.64
N ASP A 156 -12.09 9.90 -4.61
CA ASP A 156 -11.53 11.26 -4.65
C ASP A 156 -10.62 11.55 -3.45
N LEU A 157 -10.93 10.96 -2.29
CA LEU A 157 -10.10 11.10 -1.09
C LEU A 157 -8.70 10.52 -1.31
N ILE A 158 -8.58 9.39 -2.00
CA ILE A 158 -7.29 8.70 -2.23
C ILE A 158 -6.61 9.11 -3.53
N TYR A 159 -7.35 9.67 -4.50
CA TYR A 159 -6.86 9.90 -5.86
C TYR A 159 -5.53 10.66 -5.92
N PRO A 160 -5.30 11.78 -5.18
CA PRO A 160 -4.02 12.47 -5.23
C PRO A 160 -2.85 11.59 -4.79
N SER A 161 -3.03 10.77 -3.75
CA SER A 161 -2.02 9.81 -3.29
C SER A 161 -1.76 8.73 -4.33
N LEU A 162 -2.81 8.24 -5.00
CA LEU A 162 -2.63 7.27 -6.08
C LEU A 162 -1.76 7.83 -7.22
N THR A 163 -1.79 9.14 -7.49
CA THR A 163 -0.93 9.72 -8.53
C THR A 163 0.57 9.64 -8.21
N MET A 164 0.92 9.34 -6.95
CA MET A 164 2.30 9.13 -6.49
C MET A 164 2.75 7.69 -6.74
N ASP A 165 1.90 6.73 -6.40
CA ASP A 165 2.28 5.31 -6.33
C ASP A 165 1.81 4.49 -7.54
N VAL A 166 0.85 4.98 -8.32
CA VAL A 166 0.15 4.22 -9.36
C VAL A 166 0.47 4.79 -10.74
N SER A 167 0.64 3.92 -11.72
CA SER A 167 0.93 4.36 -13.08
C SER A 167 -0.25 5.15 -13.67
N ALA A 168 0.06 6.22 -14.41
CA ALA A 168 -0.96 7.04 -15.07
C ALA A 168 -1.89 6.22 -15.97
N GLY A 169 -1.39 5.18 -16.65
CA GLY A 169 -2.21 4.30 -17.49
C GLY A 169 -3.23 3.46 -16.71
N GLN A 170 -2.90 3.02 -15.50
CA GLN A 170 -3.86 2.33 -14.63
C GLN A 170 -4.93 3.29 -14.13
N LEU A 171 -4.55 4.50 -13.71
CA LEU A 171 -5.50 5.52 -13.27
C LEU A 171 -6.42 5.99 -14.40
N ASP A 172 -5.89 6.15 -15.61
CA ASP A 172 -6.66 6.49 -16.82
C ASP A 172 -7.69 5.40 -17.16
N THR A 173 -7.33 4.12 -16.97
CA THR A 173 -8.27 3.00 -17.17
C THR A 173 -9.44 3.08 -16.18
N VAL A 174 -9.16 3.32 -14.90
CA VAL A 174 -10.19 3.50 -13.87
C VAL A 174 -11.05 4.73 -14.16
N ALA A 175 -10.45 5.86 -14.55
CA ALA A 175 -11.16 7.09 -14.88
C ALA A 175 -12.13 6.90 -16.06
N LYS A 176 -11.71 6.18 -17.11
CA LYS A 176 -12.59 5.84 -18.25
C LYS A 176 -13.80 5.01 -17.83
N HIS A 177 -13.61 4.09 -16.89
CA HIS A 177 -14.72 3.30 -16.37
C HIS A 177 -15.70 4.14 -15.54
N ILE A 178 -15.19 5.06 -14.72
CA ILE A 178 -15.99 6.04 -13.97
C ILE A 178 -16.80 6.90 -14.94
N GLU A 179 -16.17 7.47 -15.96
CA GLU A 179 -16.81 8.32 -16.97
C GLU A 179 -17.97 7.60 -17.66
N VAL A 180 -17.79 6.33 -18.05
CA VAL A 180 -18.85 5.53 -18.69
C VAL A 180 -20.06 5.32 -17.77
N ILE A 181 -19.85 5.23 -16.45
CA ILE A 181 -20.93 5.03 -15.47
C ILE A 181 -21.65 6.35 -15.16
N GLU A 182 -20.95 7.47 -15.21
CA GLU A 182 -21.51 8.81 -15.00
C GLU A 182 -22.34 9.31 -16.19
N GLN A 183 -22.13 8.75 -17.38
CA GLN A 183 -22.94 9.08 -18.56
C GLN A 183 -24.42 8.74 -18.34
N GLU A 184 -25.31 9.64 -18.75
CA GLU A 184 -26.78 9.45 -18.66
C GLU A 184 -27.24 8.13 -19.30
N GLY A 185 -26.56 7.72 -20.38
CA GLY A 185 -26.82 6.47 -21.09
C GLY A 185 -26.64 5.23 -20.22
N PHE A 186 -25.79 5.28 -19.18
CA PHE A 186 -25.59 4.16 -18.25
C PHE A 186 -26.91 3.75 -17.61
N GLN A 187 -27.72 4.70 -17.15
CA GLN A 187 -28.97 4.40 -16.46
C GLN A 187 -30.01 3.71 -17.36
N GLN A 188 -29.92 3.93 -18.67
CA GLN A 188 -30.79 3.35 -19.68
C GLN A 188 -30.32 1.95 -20.14
N MET A 189 -29.12 1.51 -19.73
CA MET A 189 -28.59 0.20 -20.10
C MET A 189 -29.34 -0.94 -19.42
N THR A 190 -29.28 -2.12 -20.04
CA THR A 190 -29.79 -3.35 -19.41
C THR A 190 -29.05 -3.66 -18.11
N LYS A 191 -29.73 -4.32 -17.18
CA LYS A 191 -29.15 -4.80 -15.92
C LYS A 191 -27.85 -5.59 -16.12
N GLY A 192 -27.82 -6.48 -17.11
CA GLY A 192 -26.63 -7.27 -17.43
C GLY A 192 -25.44 -6.39 -17.84
N THR A 193 -25.68 -5.40 -18.70
CA THR A 193 -24.65 -4.45 -19.13
C THR A 193 -24.16 -3.57 -17.97
N LYS A 194 -25.06 -3.10 -17.09
CA LYS A 194 -24.66 -2.35 -15.88
C LYS A 194 -23.72 -3.17 -15.00
N LEU A 195 -24.09 -4.43 -14.71
CA LEU A 195 -23.28 -5.33 -13.89
C LEU A 195 -21.93 -5.66 -14.53
N GLU A 196 -21.87 -5.81 -15.84
CA GLU A 196 -20.62 -6.02 -16.58
C GLU A 196 -19.69 -4.81 -16.43
N ARG A 197 -20.18 -3.59 -16.69
CA ARG A 197 -19.40 -2.35 -16.57
C ARG A 197 -18.88 -2.15 -15.15
N LEU A 198 -19.72 -2.38 -14.15
CA LEU A 198 -19.32 -2.33 -12.74
C LEU A 198 -18.25 -3.37 -12.42
N THR A 199 -18.41 -4.60 -12.92
CA THR A 199 -17.42 -5.65 -12.68
C THR A 199 -16.06 -5.34 -13.32
N LEU A 200 -16.05 -4.68 -14.48
CA LEU A 200 -14.80 -4.19 -15.09
C LEU A 200 -14.12 -3.13 -14.22
N LEU A 201 -14.87 -2.12 -13.76
CA LEU A 201 -14.34 -1.11 -12.84
C LEU A 201 -13.79 -1.73 -11.55
N GLN A 202 -14.54 -2.63 -10.92
CA GLN A 202 -14.10 -3.33 -9.70
C GLN A 202 -12.77 -4.06 -9.92
N LYS A 203 -12.62 -4.74 -11.06
CA LYS A 203 -11.42 -5.49 -11.40
C LYS A 203 -10.22 -4.57 -11.59
N ASP A 204 -10.38 -3.47 -12.32
CA ASP A 204 -9.28 -2.55 -12.56
C ASP A 204 -8.92 -1.74 -11.32
N LEU A 205 -9.90 -1.43 -10.48
CA LEU A 205 -9.66 -0.84 -9.17
C LEU A 205 -8.92 -1.82 -8.24
N LYS A 206 -9.28 -3.11 -8.23
CA LYS A 206 -8.53 -4.11 -7.46
C LYS A 206 -7.07 -4.19 -7.91
N LYS A 207 -6.78 -4.09 -9.21
CA LYS A 207 -5.39 -4.03 -9.70
C LYS A 207 -4.61 -2.81 -9.21
N VAL A 208 -5.29 -1.71 -8.86
CA VAL A 208 -4.65 -0.53 -8.26
C VAL A 208 -4.19 -0.87 -6.84
N PHE A 209 -5.04 -1.54 -6.06
CA PHE A 209 -4.72 -1.97 -4.69
C PHE A 209 -3.74 -3.15 -4.61
N ASP A 210 -3.83 -4.11 -5.53
CA ASP A 210 -2.92 -5.29 -5.59
C ASP A 210 -1.44 -4.91 -5.81
N LYS A 211 -1.13 -3.65 -6.15
CA LYS A 211 0.26 -3.17 -6.24
C LYS A 211 0.88 -3.00 -4.85
N VAL A 212 0.07 -2.71 -3.83
CA VAL A 212 0.48 -2.61 -2.41
C VAL A 212 0.78 -4.02 -1.86
N GLU A 213 -0.13 -4.97 -2.05
CA GLU A 213 0.02 -6.34 -1.50
C GLU A 213 1.22 -7.16 -2.08
N ARG A 214 1.82 -6.74 -3.20
CA ARG A 214 2.93 -7.50 -3.83
C ARG A 214 4.30 -7.22 -3.25
N ASP A 215 4.50 -6.13 -2.53
CA ASP A 215 5.76 -5.87 -1.83
C ASP A 215 5.79 -6.52 -0.42
N ASP A 216 4.62 -6.91 0.11
CA ASP A 216 4.46 -7.54 1.43
C ASP A 216 4.60 -9.06 1.44
N ALA A 217 4.61 -9.71 0.27
CA ALA A 217 5.02 -11.10 0.18
C ALA A 217 6.55 -11.17 0.22
N ASP A 218 7.10 -10.85 1.40
CA ASP A 218 8.50 -10.83 1.75
C ASP A 218 9.24 -11.98 1.04
N PRO A 219 9.99 -11.74 -0.06
CA PRO A 219 10.64 -12.80 -0.83
C PRO A 219 11.60 -13.60 0.06
N SER A 220 12.06 -12.98 1.14
CA SER A 220 12.86 -13.57 2.20
C SER A 220 12.11 -14.68 2.94
N LEU A 221 10.81 -14.55 3.25
CA LEU A 221 10.03 -15.56 3.97
C LEU A 221 9.81 -16.82 3.13
N LEU A 222 9.48 -16.68 1.85
CA LEU A 222 9.37 -17.84 0.95
C LEU A 222 10.72 -18.53 0.77
N TRP A 223 11.80 -17.77 0.62
CA TRP A 223 13.16 -18.34 0.57
C TRP A 223 13.59 -18.98 1.90
N VAL A 224 13.20 -18.42 3.05
CA VAL A 224 13.49 -18.97 4.38
C VAL A 224 12.70 -20.24 4.64
N ILE A 225 11.42 -20.30 4.24
CA ILE A 225 10.59 -21.51 4.32
C ILE A 225 11.16 -22.60 3.39
N LEU A 226 11.57 -22.23 2.17
CA LEU A 226 12.16 -23.17 1.22
C LEU A 226 13.52 -23.71 1.71
N THR A 227 14.38 -22.85 2.26
CA THR A 227 15.71 -23.24 2.76
C THR A 227 15.61 -24.05 4.05
N THR A 228 14.79 -23.61 5.00
CA THR A 228 14.59 -24.32 6.28
C THR A 228 13.83 -25.64 6.08
N GLY A 229 12.77 -25.63 5.27
CA GLY A 229 12.02 -26.82 4.88
C GLY A 229 12.86 -27.81 4.08
N GLY A 230 13.71 -27.32 3.16
CA GLY A 230 14.62 -28.14 2.37
C GLY A 230 15.65 -28.89 3.20
N ILE A 231 16.22 -28.25 4.23
CA ILE A 231 17.16 -28.91 5.16
C ILE A 231 16.46 -30.04 5.93
N ILE A 232 15.24 -29.81 6.41
CA ILE A 232 14.46 -30.81 7.16
C ILE A 232 14.13 -32.01 6.26
N ILE A 233 13.61 -31.76 5.06
CA ILE A 233 13.26 -32.83 4.10
C ILE A 233 14.51 -33.63 3.71
N THR A 234 15.65 -32.97 3.48
CA THR A 234 16.91 -33.64 3.15
C THR A 234 17.41 -34.50 4.32
N ALA A 235 17.33 -33.98 5.55
CA ALA A 235 17.70 -34.72 6.75
C ALA A 235 16.82 -35.97 6.94
N LEU A 236 15.49 -35.82 6.84
CA LEU A 236 14.55 -36.93 6.97
C LEU A 236 14.72 -37.97 5.86
N THR A 237 14.95 -37.52 4.62
CA THR A 237 15.24 -38.40 3.49
C THR A 237 16.54 -39.19 3.71
N TYR A 238 17.59 -38.54 4.22
CA TYR A 238 18.87 -39.19 4.52
C TYR A 238 18.74 -40.23 5.64
N VAL A 239 18.10 -39.89 6.76
CA VAL A 239 17.92 -40.83 7.88
C VAL A 239 16.96 -41.96 7.50
N GLY A 240 15.89 -41.67 6.76
CA GLY A 240 14.97 -42.66 6.22
C GLY A 240 15.65 -43.65 5.28
N TYR A 241 16.45 -43.15 4.34
CA TYR A 241 17.25 -44.00 3.44
C TYR A 241 18.26 -44.85 4.21
N ARG A 242 18.92 -44.28 5.23
CA ARG A 242 19.87 -45.01 6.08
C ARG A 242 19.19 -46.12 6.87
N LYS A 243 17.99 -45.88 7.41
CA LYS A 243 17.18 -46.88 8.13
C LYS A 243 16.74 -48.02 7.21
N TYR A 244 16.21 -47.68 6.02
CA TYR A 244 15.82 -48.67 5.01
C TYR A 244 16.99 -49.59 4.61
N ARG A 245 18.18 -49.01 4.40
CA ARG A 245 19.38 -49.81 4.09
C ARG A 245 19.82 -50.72 5.24
N ALA A 246 19.62 -50.28 6.49
CA ALA A 246 19.98 -51.07 7.67
C ALA A 246 19.00 -52.25 7.88
N GLU A 247 17.71 -52.05 7.64
CA GLU A 247 16.70 -53.11 7.67
C GLU A 247 16.95 -54.16 6.57
N LYS A 248 17.22 -53.74 5.34
CA LYS A 248 17.61 -54.65 4.24
C LYS A 248 18.87 -55.48 4.53
N LYS A 249 19.81 -54.96 5.32
CA LYS A 249 21.01 -55.71 5.76
C LYS A 249 20.70 -56.70 6.88
N LYS A 250 19.68 -56.46 7.71
CA LYS A 250 19.24 -57.38 8.77
C LYS A 250 18.44 -58.55 8.20
N GLU A 251 17.62 -58.32 7.18
CA GLU A 251 16.89 -59.39 6.47
C GLU A 251 17.86 -60.37 5.78
N LYS A 252 18.87 -59.86 5.06
CA LYS A 252 19.91 -60.71 4.43
C LYS A 252 20.75 -61.53 5.41
N LYS A 253 20.83 -61.14 6.69
CA LYS A 253 21.51 -61.92 7.74
C LYS A 253 20.61 -63.01 8.35
N ARG A 254 19.29 -62.94 8.17
CA ARG A 254 18.35 -63.96 8.65
C ARG A 254 18.13 -65.10 7.64
N GLU A 255 18.31 -64.83 6.34
CA GLU A 255 18.18 -65.83 5.27
C GLU A 255 19.43 -66.69 5.00
N TYR A 256 20.54 -66.48 5.72
CA TYR A 256 21.71 -67.36 5.66
C TYR A 256 22.19 -67.78 7.05
N PRO A 257 21.75 -68.95 7.49
CA PRO A 257 22.67 -70.02 7.81
C PRO A 257 22.52 -71.11 6.74
N LYS A 258 23.63 -71.42 6.04
CA LYS A 258 23.69 -72.61 5.18
C LYS A 258 23.40 -73.86 6.00
N SER A 259 22.69 -74.75 5.33
CA SER A 259 22.47 -76.18 5.59
C SER A 259 23.66 -76.93 6.19
N LYS A 260 23.32 -77.97 6.97
CA LYS A 260 24.13 -79.18 7.13
C LYS A 260 24.37 -79.85 5.77
#